data_AF-A0A928YN24-F1
#
_entry.id   AF-A0A928YN24-F1
#
_cell.length_a   1.000
_cell.length_b   1.000
_cell.length_c   1.000
_cell.angle_alpha   90.00
_cell.angle_beta   90.00
_cell.angle_gamma   90.00
#
_symmetry.space_group_name_H-M   'P 1'
#
loop_
_entity.id
_entity.type
_entity.pdbx_description
1 polymer ?
#
loop_
_entity_poly.entity_id
_entity_poly.type
_entity_poly.pdbx_seq_one_letter_code
_entity_poly.pdbx_strand_id
1 'polypeptide(L)'
;MKLPGILSCTSYITLSLKQGVYLKLSLNTWASNNSDSFALELREFLQHWEAGINLDKLIKKKTSYLKSSLFELFYMGLKGCGIYIPLKALEKELFIEAKRQVHRQLSKLPYIMLVPLLLFQLPSFLLLLFGPLLQNFLTQLS
;
A
#
# COMPACT_ATOMS: atom_id res chain seq x y z
N MET A 1 2.02 3.28 5.14
CA MET A 1 2.00 3.80 3.75
C MET A 1 1.12 2.90 2.90
N LYS A 2 0.04 3.43 2.29
CA LYS A 2 -0.73 2.69 1.29
C LYS A 2 0.01 2.77 -0.05
N LEU A 3 0.90 1.80 -0.32
CA LEU A 3 1.66 1.69 -1.57
C LEU A 3 0.81 1.60 -2.86
N PRO A 4 -0.40 0.99 -2.88
CA PRO A 4 -1.16 0.85 -4.11
C PRO A 4 -1.51 2.17 -4.80
N GLY A 5 -1.91 3.19 -4.04
CA GLY A 5 -2.28 4.50 -4.59
C GLY A 5 -1.08 5.29 -5.11
N ILE A 6 0.08 5.15 -4.46
CA ILE A 6 1.32 5.80 -4.90
C ILE A 6 1.82 5.17 -6.20
N LEU A 7 1.76 3.84 -6.29
CA LEU A 7 2.15 3.09 -7.49
C LEU A 7 1.20 3.37 -8.66
N SER A 8 -0.12 3.37 -8.44
CA SER A 8 -1.08 3.67 -9.50
C SER A 8 -0.93 5.10 -10.04
N CYS A 9 -0.65 6.06 -9.16
CA CYS A 9 -0.36 7.44 -9.55
C CYS A 9 0.92 7.54 -10.38
N THR A 10 2.02 6.95 -9.91
CA THR A 10 3.31 6.96 -10.63
C THR A 10 3.22 6.31 -11.99
N SER A 11 2.55 5.16 -12.10
CA SER A 11 2.35 4.48 -13.39
C SER A 11 1.48 5.30 -14.34
N TYR A 12 0.38 5.90 -13.84
CA TYR A 12 -0.46 6.76 -14.65
C TYR A 12 0.31 7.96 -15.21
N ILE A 13 1.05 8.67 -14.35
CA ILE A 13 1.82 9.84 -14.77
C ILE A 13 2.95 9.45 -15.72
N THR A 14 3.65 8.35 -15.47
CA THR A 14 4.72 7.87 -16.36
C THR A 14 4.17 7.55 -17.75
N LEU A 15 2.98 6.94 -17.83
CA LEU A 15 2.29 6.69 -19.08
C LEU A 15 1.89 8.00 -19.79
N SER A 16 1.28 8.95 -19.06
CA SER A 16 0.86 10.23 -19.61
C SER A 16 2.03 11.06 -20.13
N LEU A 17 3.15 11.10 -19.38
CA LEU A 17 4.39 11.76 -19.82
C LEU A 17 4.97 11.10 -21.07
N LYS A 18 4.93 9.76 -21.15
CA LYS A 18 5.36 9.03 -22.36
C LYS A 18 4.52 9.40 -23.59
N GLN A 19 3.25 9.72 -23.39
CA GLN A 19 2.32 10.17 -24.44
C GLN A 19 2.46 11.67 -24.77
N GLY A 20 3.35 12.40 -24.09
CA GLY A 20 3.54 13.84 -24.28
C GLY A 20 2.51 14.71 -23.56
N VAL A 21 1.72 14.15 -22.64
CA VAL A 21 0.75 14.91 -21.84
C VAL A 21 1.47 15.70 -20.76
N TYR A 22 1.04 16.94 -20.54
CA TYR A 22 1.58 17.81 -19.49
C TYR A 22 1.40 17.21 -18.08
N LEU A 23 2.43 17.36 -17.25
CA LEU A 23 2.43 16.83 -15.89
C LEU A 23 1.29 17.40 -15.04
N LYS A 24 1.09 18.72 -15.05
CA LYS A 24 0.04 19.38 -14.24
C LYS A 24 -1.35 18.84 -14.56
N LEU A 25 -1.65 18.67 -15.85
CA LEU A 25 -2.92 18.09 -16.29
C LEU A 25 -3.06 16.65 -15.78
N SER A 26 -2.04 15.83 -15.98
CA SER A 26 -2.03 14.42 -15.53
C SER A 26 -2.22 14.28 -14.03
N LEU A 27 -1.54 15.12 -13.23
CA LEU A 27 -1.68 15.15 -11.78
C LEU A 27 -3.10 15.51 -11.35
N ASN A 28 -3.69 16.54 -11.96
CA ASN A 28 -5.05 16.97 -11.67
C ASN A 28 -6.08 15.89 -12.05
N THR A 29 -5.97 15.32 -13.26
CA THR A 29 -6.89 14.27 -13.73
C THR A 29 -6.82 13.02 -12.86
N TRP A 30 -5.61 12.60 -12.47
CA TRP A 30 -5.48 11.44 -11.58
C TRP A 30 -6.05 11.74 -10.20
N ALA A 31 -5.73 12.92 -9.64
CA ALA A 31 -6.19 13.33 -8.32
C ALA A 31 -7.71 13.50 -8.25
N SER A 32 -8.38 13.94 -9.33
CA SER A 32 -9.85 14.05 -9.37
C SER A 32 -10.54 12.69 -9.44
N ASN A 33 -9.96 11.74 -10.18
CA ASN A 33 -10.57 10.44 -10.45
C ASN A 33 -10.36 9.42 -9.32
N ASN A 34 -9.48 9.72 -8.35
CA ASN A 34 -9.17 8.83 -7.22
C ASN A 34 -9.56 9.50 -5.89
N SER A 35 -10.05 8.71 -4.94
CA SER A 35 -10.49 9.16 -3.61
C SER A 35 -9.65 8.57 -2.47
N ASP A 36 -8.53 7.94 -2.80
CA ASP A 36 -7.67 7.32 -1.81
C ASP A 36 -6.88 8.36 -0.99
N SER A 37 -6.28 7.92 0.12
CA SER A 37 -5.54 8.83 1.01
C SER A 37 -4.40 9.55 0.29
N PHE A 38 -3.81 8.92 -0.74
CA PHE A 38 -2.76 9.56 -1.51
C PHE A 38 -3.31 10.63 -2.44
N ALA A 39 -4.45 10.41 -3.11
CA ALA A 39 -5.11 11.45 -3.89
C ALA A 39 -5.45 12.69 -3.06
N LEU A 40 -5.92 12.53 -1.82
CA LEU A 40 -6.17 13.67 -0.93
C LEU A 40 -4.89 14.48 -0.66
N GLU A 41 -3.79 13.80 -0.34
CA GLU A 41 -2.50 14.47 -0.11
C GLU A 41 -1.94 15.11 -1.37
N LEU A 42 -2.19 14.53 -2.54
CA LEU A 42 -1.79 15.10 -3.82
C LEU A 42 -2.58 16.35 -4.14
N ARG A 43 -3.89 16.37 -3.85
CA ARG A 43 -4.73 17.58 -4.00
C ARG A 43 -4.25 18.70 -3.08
N GLU A 44 -3.96 18.40 -1.82
CA GLU A 44 -3.39 19.36 -0.86
C GLU A 44 -2.06 19.93 -1.39
N PHE A 45 -1.18 19.06 -1.89
CA PHE A 45 0.09 19.49 -2.52
C PHE A 45 -0.13 20.41 -3.73
N LEU A 46 -1.07 20.08 -4.62
CA LEU A 46 -1.37 20.88 -5.81
C LEU A 46 -2.00 22.24 -5.44
N GLN A 47 -2.87 22.28 -4.44
CA GLN A 47 -3.43 23.52 -3.90
C GLN A 47 -2.33 24.43 -3.34
N HIS A 48 -1.39 23.87 -2.58
CA HIS A 48 -0.25 24.63 -2.06
C HIS A 48 0.69 25.12 -3.15
N TRP A 49 0.89 24.33 -4.21
CA TRP A 49 1.63 24.75 -5.39
C TRP A 49 0.97 25.95 -6.08
N GLU A 50 -0.35 25.88 -6.29
CA GLU A 50 -1.10 26.97 -6.93
C GLU A 50 -1.15 28.24 -6.08
N ALA A 51 -1.16 28.10 -4.75
CA ALA A 51 -1.07 29.22 -3.82
C ALA A 51 0.34 29.85 -3.72
N GLY A 52 1.35 29.29 -4.41
CA GLY A 52 2.73 29.79 -4.37
C GLY A 52 3.43 29.59 -3.02
N ILE A 53 2.90 28.69 -2.17
CA ILE A 53 3.45 28.42 -0.84
C ILE A 53 4.74 27.61 -0.99
N ASN A 54 5.73 27.86 -0.11
CA ASN A 54 6.95 27.06 -0.10
C ASN A 54 6.65 25.61 0.30
N LEU A 55 6.80 24.69 -0.65
CA LEU A 55 6.51 23.25 -0.52
C LEU A 55 7.63 22.45 0.15
N ASP A 56 8.83 23.02 0.37
CA ASP A 56 9.97 22.28 0.91
C ASP A 56 9.68 21.70 2.29
N LYS A 57 8.95 22.45 3.12
CA LYS A 57 8.51 21.99 4.45
C LYS A 57 7.47 20.88 4.36
N LEU A 58 6.61 20.91 3.35
CA LEU A 58 5.54 19.93 3.15
C LEU A 58 6.08 18.60 2.62
N ILE A 59 7.07 18.66 1.73
CA ILE A 59 7.80 17.50 1.20
C ILE A 59 8.60 16.82 2.33
N LYS A 60 9.37 17.59 3.11
CA LYS A 60 10.19 17.05 4.22
C LYS A 60 9.38 16.46 5.38
N LYS A 61 8.13 16.90 5.57
CA LYS A 61 7.23 16.36 6.61
C LYS A 61 6.69 14.97 6.28
N LYS A 62 6.85 14.47 5.04
CA LYS A 62 6.29 13.18 4.63
C LYS A 62 7.09 12.00 5.22
N THR A 63 6.37 11.01 5.73
CA THR A 63 6.89 9.92 6.57
C THR A 63 7.62 8.79 5.84
N SER A 64 7.62 8.78 4.50
CA SER A 64 8.28 7.74 3.71
C SER A 64 9.20 8.36 2.66
N TYR A 65 10.44 7.87 2.60
CA TYR A 65 11.46 8.31 1.65
C TYR A 65 10.93 8.31 0.21
N LEU A 66 10.37 7.18 -0.25
CA LEU A 66 9.85 7.04 -1.62
C LEU A 66 8.75 8.06 -1.94
N LYS A 67 7.93 8.40 -0.94
CA LYS A 67 6.87 9.39 -1.09
C LYS A 67 7.44 10.81 -1.15
N SER A 68 8.44 11.12 -0.33
CA SER A 68 9.15 12.40 -0.39
C SER A 68 9.81 12.59 -1.76
N SER A 69 10.54 11.57 -2.24
CA SER A 69 11.17 11.59 -3.56
C SER A 69 10.15 11.78 -4.68
N LEU A 70 8.97 11.17 -4.58
CA LEU A 70 7.91 11.35 -5.56
C LEU A 70 7.41 12.80 -5.61
N PHE A 71 7.12 13.41 -4.45
CA PHE A 71 6.68 14.81 -4.40
C PHE A 71 7.76 15.78 -4.85
N GLU A 72 9.03 15.48 -4.56
CA GLU A 72 10.16 16.25 -5.07
C GLU A 72 10.25 16.20 -6.59
N LEU A 73 10.07 15.00 -7.19
CA LEU A 73 9.99 14.87 -8.65
C LEU A 73 8.79 15.62 -9.22
N PHE A 74 7.61 15.56 -8.59
CA PHE A 74 6.47 16.34 -9.05
C PHE A 74 6.75 17.84 -8.98
N TYR A 75 7.37 18.31 -7.91
CA TYR A 75 7.77 19.71 -7.77
C TYR A 75 8.75 20.14 -8.87
N MET A 76 9.80 19.36 -9.13
CA MET A 76 10.74 19.63 -10.22
C MET A 76 10.06 19.61 -11.59
N GLY A 77 9.16 18.65 -11.82
CA GLY A 77 8.42 18.56 -13.09
C GLY A 77 7.45 19.71 -13.30
N LEU A 78 6.80 20.20 -12.24
CA LEU A 78 5.94 21.38 -12.29
C LEU A 78 6.73 22.68 -12.55
N LYS A 79 8.01 22.71 -12.18
CA LYS A 79 8.96 23.78 -12.57
C LYS A 79 9.47 23.66 -14.01
N GLY A 80 9.06 22.63 -14.76
CA GLY A 80 9.48 22.41 -16.15
C GLY A 80 10.73 21.55 -16.31
N CYS A 81 11.25 20.93 -15.24
CA CYS A 81 12.36 19.99 -15.36
C CYS A 81 11.90 18.67 -16.01
N GLY A 82 12.77 18.03 -16.79
CA GLY A 82 12.51 16.71 -17.36
C GLY A 82 12.58 15.62 -16.30
N ILE A 83 11.42 15.11 -15.87
CA ILE A 83 11.34 14.11 -14.78
C ILE A 83 11.04 12.68 -15.23
N TYR A 84 10.89 12.43 -16.53
CA TYR A 84 10.47 11.10 -17.02
C TYR A 84 11.42 9.97 -16.58
N ILE A 85 12.74 10.16 -16.78
CA ILE A 85 13.76 9.16 -16.42
C ILE A 85 13.77 8.89 -14.90
N PRO A 86 13.90 9.90 -14.02
CA PRO A 86 13.91 9.65 -12.57
C PRO A 86 12.56 9.13 -12.05
N LEU A 87 11.44 9.54 -12.64
CA LEU A 87 10.11 9.01 -12.28
C LEU A 87 10.01 7.52 -12.60
N LYS A 88 10.50 7.09 -13.76
CA LYS A 88 10.54 5.68 -14.16
C LYS A 88 11.47 4.83 -13.29
N ALA A 89 12.56 5.41 -12.79
CA ALA A 89 13.44 4.75 -11.82
C ALA A 89 12.70 4.54 -10.48
N LEU A 90 12.06 5.60 -9.98
CA LEU A 90 11.27 5.55 -8.74
C LEU A 90 10.08 4.59 -8.84
N GLU A 91 9.43 4.50 -10.01
CA GLU A 91 8.35 3.53 -10.26
C GLU A 91 8.84 2.08 -10.07
N LYS A 92 10.04 1.75 -10.56
CA LYS A 92 10.63 0.42 -10.34
C LYS A 92 10.89 0.15 -8.86
N GLU A 93 11.41 1.12 -8.12
CA GLU A 93 11.65 0.99 -6.69
C GLU A 93 10.34 0.78 -5.91
N LEU A 94 9.30 1.55 -6.24
CA LEU A 94 7.96 1.39 -5.67
C LEU A 94 7.38 0.00 -5.96
N PHE A 95 7.59 -0.52 -7.16
CA PHE A 95 7.15 -1.87 -7.52
C PHE A 95 7.88 -2.95 -6.71
N ILE A 96 9.20 -2.81 -6.52
CA ILE A 96 10.00 -3.72 -5.70
C ILE A 96 9.51 -3.71 -4.25
N GLU A 97 9.29 -2.53 -3.68
CA GLU A 97 8.82 -2.40 -2.29
C GLU A 97 7.38 -2.93 -2.13
N ALA A 98 6.51 -2.72 -3.12
CA ALA A 98 5.17 -3.31 -3.15
C ALA A 98 5.24 -4.85 -3.15
N LYS A 99 6.10 -5.44 -4.00
CA LYS A 99 6.34 -6.90 -4.00
C LYS A 99 6.83 -7.40 -2.65
N ARG A 100 7.76 -6.68 -2.01
CA ARG A 100 8.28 -7.03 -0.69
C ARG A 100 7.18 -6.95 0.38
N GLN A 101 6.30 -5.96 0.32
CA GLN A 101 5.17 -5.84 1.23
C GLN A 101 4.20 -7.02 1.09
N VAL A 102 3.85 -7.40 -0.14
CA VAL A 102 3.01 -8.57 -0.42
C VAL A 102 3.67 -9.85 0.12
N HIS A 103 4.95 -10.05 -0.16
CA HIS A 103 5.66 -11.24 0.31
C HIS A 103 5.70 -11.35 1.85
N ARG A 104 5.94 -10.23 2.55
CA ARG A 104 5.89 -10.17 4.03
C ARG A 104 4.52 -10.47 4.61
N GLN A 105 3.44 -10.17 3.88
CA GLN A 105 2.08 -10.49 4.31
C GLN A 105 1.79 -11.97 4.05
N LEU A 106 2.16 -12.48 2.88
CA LEU A 106 2.02 -13.89 2.53
C LEU A 106 2.80 -14.79 3.49
N SER A 107 4.00 -14.40 3.92
CA SER A 107 4.79 -15.21 4.87
C SER A 107 4.15 -15.36 6.25
N LYS A 108 3.23 -14.46 6.62
CA LYS A 108 2.50 -14.52 7.90
C LYS A 108 1.21 -15.33 7.81
N LEU A 109 0.67 -15.49 6.60
CA LEU A 109 -0.61 -16.14 6.37
C LEU A 109 -0.68 -17.59 6.91
N PRO A 110 0.36 -18.44 6.75
CA PRO A 110 0.32 -19.81 7.29
C PRO A 110 0.12 -19.84 8.80
N TYR A 111 0.79 -18.96 9.54
CA TYR A 111 0.66 -18.88 10.99
C TYR A 111 -0.73 -18.42 11.44
N ILE A 112 -1.32 -17.47 10.72
CA ILE A 112 -2.69 -17.02 10.98
C ILE A 112 -3.69 -18.17 10.75
N MET A 113 -3.46 -18.99 9.73
CA MET A 113 -4.32 -20.14 9.43
C MET A 113 -4.13 -21.32 10.39
N LEU A 114 -2.96 -21.45 11.04
CA LEU A 114 -2.72 -22.50 12.04
C LEU A 114 -3.55 -22.31 13.32
N VAL A 115 -3.83 -21.07 13.73
CA VAL A 115 -4.62 -20.78 14.93
C VAL A 115 -6.03 -21.38 14.87
N PRO A 116 -6.87 -21.10 13.86
CA PRO A 116 -8.20 -21.72 13.76
C PRO A 116 -8.10 -23.23 13.56
N LEU A 117 -7.11 -23.72 12.81
CA LEU A 117 -6.90 -25.16 12.63
C LEU A 117 -6.69 -25.86 13.98
N LEU A 118 -5.80 -25.33 14.82
CA LEU A 118 -5.53 -25.86 16.16
C LEU A 118 -6.77 -25.79 17.08
N LEU A 119 -7.55 -24.71 17.00
CA LEU A 119 -8.78 -24.57 17.78
C LEU A 119 -9.85 -25.62 17.45
N PHE A 120 -9.92 -26.08 16.19
CA PHE A 120 -10.84 -27.17 15.82
C PHE A 120 -10.23 -28.56 16.01
N GLN A 121 -8.92 -28.70 15.78
CA GLN A 121 -8.24 -29.98 15.85
C GLN A 121 -8.07 -30.48 17.30
N LEU A 122 -7.77 -29.58 18.24
CA LEU A 122 -7.61 -29.92 19.66
C LEU A 122 -8.87 -30.54 20.29
N PRO A 123 -10.08 -29.94 20.21
CA PRO A 123 -11.28 -30.53 20.78
C PRO A 123 -11.66 -31.85 20.10
N SER A 124 -11.43 -32.00 18.79
CA SER A 124 -11.64 -33.28 18.10
C SER A 124 -10.74 -34.38 18.66
N PHE A 125 -9.46 -34.08 18.92
CA PHE A 125 -8.56 -35.06 19.55
C PHE A 125 -8.95 -35.36 21.00
N LEU A 126 -9.37 -34.35 21.77
CA LEU A 126 -9.87 -34.57 23.13
C LEU A 126 -11.11 -35.47 23.13
N LEU A 127 -12.06 -35.24 22.23
CA LEU A 127 -13.23 -36.10 22.07
C LEU A 127 -12.87 -37.52 21.65
N LEU A 128 -11.89 -37.68 20.77
CA LEU A 128 -11.46 -39.00 20.31
C LEU A 128 -10.74 -39.79 21.43
N LEU A 129 -9.96 -39.11 22.26
CA LEU A 129 -9.15 -39.73 23.31
C LEU A 129 -9.96 -39.96 24.60
N PHE A 130 -10.82 -39.01 24.97
CA PHE A 130 -11.64 -39.08 26.19
C PHE A 130 -13.08 -39.52 25.96
N GLY A 131 -13.56 -39.54 24.72
CA GLY A 131 -14.93 -39.95 24.39
C GLY A 131 -15.29 -41.35 24.90
N PRO A 132 -14.46 -42.39 24.64
CA PRO A 132 -14.71 -43.73 25.17
C PRO A 132 -14.67 -43.80 26.70
N LEU A 133 -13.77 -43.04 27.33
CA LEU A 133 -13.67 -42.96 28.79
C LEU A 133 -14.93 -42.33 29.40
N LEU A 134 -15.41 -41.23 28.81
CA LEU A 134 -16.64 -40.57 29.22
C LEU A 134 -17.87 -41.45 29.02
N GLN A 135 -17.96 -42.17 27.89
CA GLN A 135 -19.05 -43.13 27.66
C GLN A 135 -19.06 -44.24 28.71
N ASN A 136 -17.90 -44.84 28.99
CA ASN A 136 -17.78 -45.90 30.01
C ASN A 136 -18.17 -45.40 31.40
N PHE A 137 -17.73 -44.20 31.79
CA PHE A 137 -18.12 -43.59 33.07
C PHE A 137 -19.63 -43.33 33.15
N LEU A 138 -20.25 -42.82 32.08
CA LEU A 138 -21.69 -42.55 32.05
C LEU A 138 -22.50 -43.85 32.13
N THR A 139 -22.10 -44.92 31.43
CA THR A 139 -22.76 -46.23 31.51
C THR A 139 -22.62 -46.92 32.87
N GLN A 140 -21.59 -46.58 33.66
CA GLN A 140 -21.43 -47.12 35.02
C GLN A 140 -22.22 -46.35 36.08
N LEU A 141 -22.64 -45.12 35.77
CA LEU A 141 -23.41 -44.25 36.67
C LEU A 141 -24.93 -44.34 36.46
N SER A 142 -25.38 -44.90 35.33
CA SER A 142 -26.79 -45.21 35.02
C SER A 142 -27.16 -46.62 35.46
#